data_AF-A0A3M6UQT9-F1
#
_entry.id   AF-A0A3M6UQT9-F1
#
_cell.length_a   1.000
_cell.length_b   1.000
_cell.length_c   1.000
_cell.angle_alpha   90.00
_cell.angle_beta   90.00
_cell.angle_gamma   90.00
#
_symmetry.space_group_name_H-M   'P 1'
#
loop_
_entity.id
_entity.type
_entity.pdbx_description
1 polymer ?
#
loop_
_entity_poly.entity_id
_entity_poly.type
_entity_poly.pdbx_seq_one_letter_code
_entity_poly.pdbx_strand_id
1 'polypeptide(L)'
;MHNRCSSYCITSFITQVENVLEAILQYELVSVDGEVVLRNIYNRVCISSPDLCSLPAGVFQPTKARAETHQDKPKLWVGSAKLPPIPPFFKNRTYKGRVELFNEKNIMFLCGEVVGKIILLEFTAS
;
A
#
# COMPACT_ATOMS: atom_id res chain seq x y z
N MET A 1 26.04 -15.63 -1.01
CA MET A 1 25.28 -14.58 -1.71
C MET A 1 24.35 -13.93 -0.69
N HIS A 2 24.59 -12.68 -0.30
CA HIS A 2 23.75 -11.94 0.65
C HIS A 2 22.64 -11.23 -0.13
N ASN A 3 21.40 -11.74 -0.06
CA ASN A 3 20.23 -11.03 -0.59
C ASN A 3 19.91 -9.84 0.33
N ARG A 4 20.32 -8.64 -0.08
CA ARG A 4 19.92 -7.40 0.58
C ARG A 4 18.50 -7.05 0.17
N CYS A 5 17.52 -7.39 1.01
CA CYS A 5 16.16 -6.87 0.91
C CYS A 5 16.13 -5.45 1.46
N SER A 6 15.57 -4.49 0.72
CA SER A 6 15.23 -3.18 1.29
C SER A 6 13.85 -3.28 1.94
N SER A 7 13.79 -3.02 3.24
CA SER A 7 12.52 -2.90 3.98
C SER A 7 12.02 -1.46 3.82
N TYR A 8 10.76 -1.30 3.44
CA TYR A 8 10.08 -0.01 3.36
C TYR A 8 8.96 0.03 4.40
N CYS A 9 8.85 1.15 5.11
CA CYS A 9 7.73 1.43 6.01
C CYS A 9 6.72 2.30 5.27
N ILE A 10 5.45 1.93 5.35
CA ILE A 10 4.34 2.69 4.81
C ILE A 10 3.50 3.15 5.99
N THR A 11 3.33 4.47 6.10
CA THR A 11 2.47 5.09 7.10
C THR A 11 1.26 5.67 6.39
N SER A 12 0.05 5.30 6.80
CA SER A 12 -1.18 5.79 6.18
C SER A 12 -2.24 6.12 7.21
N PHE A 13 -2.98 7.20 6.95
CA PHE A 13 -4.17 7.56 7.70
C PHE A 13 -5.37 7.09 6.91
N ILE A 14 -6.16 6.17 7.48
CA ILE A 14 -7.30 5.56 6.79
C ILE A 14 -8.58 5.94 7.52
N THR A 15 -9.57 6.41 6.75
CA THR A 15 -10.96 6.54 7.22
C THR A 15 -11.78 5.49 6.47
N GLN A 16 -12.27 4.49 7.18
CA GLN A 16 -12.99 3.36 6.57
C GLN A 16 -14.49 3.55 6.68
N VAL A 17 -15.23 3.36 5.59
CA VAL A 17 -16.71 3.43 5.62
C VAL A 17 -17.33 2.13 6.17
N GLU A 18 -16.59 1.01 6.07
CA GLU A 18 -16.98 -0.30 6.60
C GLU A 18 -15.81 -0.96 7.34
N ASN A 19 -16.08 -1.96 8.18
CA ASN A 19 -15.03 -2.77 8.80
C ASN A 19 -14.26 -3.52 7.70
N VAL A 20 -12.94 -3.47 7.74
CA VAL A 20 -12.11 -4.30 6.86
C VAL A 20 -11.85 -5.62 7.56
N LEU A 21 -12.60 -6.66 7.22
CA LEU A 21 -12.36 -8.03 7.72
C LEU A 21 -11.42 -8.81 6.80
N GLU A 22 -11.49 -8.50 5.51
CA GLU A 22 -10.66 -9.05 4.45
C GLU A 22 -10.10 -7.90 3.61
N ALA A 23 -8.89 -8.08 3.08
CA ALA A 23 -8.21 -7.09 2.27
C ALA A 23 -7.49 -7.75 1.08
N ILE A 24 -7.81 -7.27 -0.10
CA ILE A 24 -7.22 -7.69 -1.37
C ILE A 24 -6.39 -6.52 -1.90
N LEU A 25 -5.09 -6.74 -2.05
CA LEU A 25 -4.15 -5.78 -2.60
C LEU A 25 -4.02 -6.01 -4.11
N GLN A 26 -4.33 -4.99 -4.90
CA GLN A 26 -3.97 -4.93 -6.32
C GLN A 26 -2.86 -3.92 -6.50
N TYR A 27 -1.84 -4.27 -7.29
CA TYR A 27 -0.79 -3.34 -7.62
C TYR A 27 -0.31 -3.48 -9.05
N GLU A 28 0.11 -2.35 -9.60
CA GLU A 28 0.62 -2.23 -10.96
C GLU A 28 1.82 -1.29 -10.96
N LEU A 29 2.86 -1.64 -11.70
CA LEU A 29 4.06 -0.84 -11.90
C LEU A 29 4.26 -0.64 -13.40
N VAL A 30 4.17 0.61 -13.83
CA VAL A 30 4.28 1.02 -15.24
C VAL A 30 5.53 1.88 -15.39
N SER A 31 6.32 1.64 -16.43
CA SER A 31 7.40 2.55 -16.79
C SER A 31 6.83 3.88 -17.31
N VAL A 32 7.60 4.96 -17.26
CA VAL A 32 7.19 6.22 -17.90
C VAL A 32 6.92 6.10 -19.40
N ASP A 33 7.47 5.08 -20.05
CA ASP A 33 7.25 4.78 -21.47
C ASP A 33 5.92 4.02 -21.72
N GLY A 34 5.14 3.74 -20.66
CA GLY A 34 3.84 3.08 -20.73
C GLY A 34 3.89 1.55 -20.66
N GLU A 35 5.07 0.96 -20.48
CA GLU A 35 5.22 -0.50 -20.38
C GLU A 35 4.79 -0.98 -18.98
N VAL A 36 3.84 -1.92 -18.92
CA VAL A 36 3.46 -2.59 -17.66
C VAL A 36 4.55 -3.60 -17.31
N VAL A 37 5.31 -3.31 -16.26
CA VAL A 37 6.44 -4.13 -15.84
C VAL A 37 6.04 -5.16 -14.79
N LEU A 38 5.07 -4.81 -13.95
CA LEU A 38 4.54 -5.71 -12.94
C LEU A 38 3.06 -5.42 -12.72
N ARG A 39 2.26 -6.47 -12.65
CA ARG A 39 0.85 -6.39 -12.27
C ARG A 39 0.51 -7.63 -11.48
N ASN A 40 -0.08 -7.47 -10.30
CA ASN A 40 -0.44 -8.62 -9.47
C ASN A 40 -1.58 -8.30 -8.51
N ILE A 41 -2.17 -9.37 -8.00
CA ILE A 41 -3.22 -9.36 -6.98
C ILE A 41 -2.75 -10.23 -5.83
N TYR A 42 -2.91 -9.73 -4.61
CA TYR A 42 -2.54 -10.43 -3.39
C TYR A 42 -3.72 -10.43 -2.42
N ASN A 43 -4.30 -11.61 -2.21
CA ASN A 43 -5.51 -11.83 -1.40
C ASN A 43 -5.22 -12.25 0.05
N ARG A 44 -3.95 -12.27 0.48
CA ARG A 44 -3.54 -12.68 1.82
C ARG A 44 -3.04 -11.50 2.66
N VAL A 45 -3.54 -10.30 2.39
CA VAL A 45 -3.10 -9.08 3.10
C VAL A 45 -3.37 -9.22 4.60
N CYS A 46 -4.55 -9.70 5.00
CA CYS A 46 -4.91 -9.86 6.40
C CYS A 46 -4.09 -10.92 7.15
N ILE A 47 -3.55 -11.91 6.43
CA ILE A 47 -2.62 -12.88 7.02
C ILE A 47 -1.28 -12.21 7.33
N SER A 48 -0.83 -11.30 6.45
CA SER A 48 0.45 -10.61 6.61
C SER A 48 0.37 -9.36 7.50
N SER A 49 -0.81 -8.73 7.58
CA SER A 49 -1.10 -7.50 8.31
C SER A 49 -2.48 -7.59 8.97
N PRO A 50 -2.63 -8.40 10.04
CA PRO A 50 -3.91 -8.58 10.73
C PRO A 50 -4.43 -7.30 11.38
N ASP A 51 -3.54 -6.35 11.69
CA ASP A 51 -3.82 -5.03 12.22
C ASP A 51 -4.61 -4.15 11.23
N LEU A 52 -4.34 -4.26 9.92
CA LEU A 52 -5.11 -3.58 8.87
C LEU A 52 -6.56 -4.09 8.84
N CYS A 53 -6.74 -5.40 9.02
CA CYS A 53 -8.05 -6.06 8.96
C CYS A 53 -8.75 -6.17 10.32
N SER A 54 -8.23 -5.42 11.30
CA SER A 54 -8.89 -5.18 12.59
C SER A 54 -9.29 -3.70 12.73
N LEU A 55 -9.17 -2.92 11.65
CA LEU A 55 -9.57 -1.53 11.64
C LEU A 55 -11.11 -1.45 11.63
N PRO A 56 -11.71 -0.73 12.61
CA PRO A 56 -13.14 -0.52 12.64
C PRO A 56 -13.55 0.51 11.59
N ALA A 57 -14.80 0.41 11.14
CA ALA A 57 -15.47 1.44 10.36
C ALA A 57 -15.48 2.76 11.15
N GLY A 58 -15.02 3.83 10.51
CA GLY A 58 -15.29 5.20 10.91
C GLY A 58 -16.60 5.63 10.25
N VAL A 59 -17.69 5.62 11.01
CA VAL A 59 -19.03 5.92 10.50
C VAL A 59 -19.11 7.41 10.10
N PHE A 60 -18.89 7.72 8.83
CA PHE A 60 -19.26 9.03 8.28
C PHE A 60 -20.76 9.01 7.96
N GLN A 61 -21.61 9.16 8.97
CA GLN A 61 -23.03 9.42 8.75
C GLN A 61 -23.18 10.90 8.36
N PRO A 62 -23.75 11.23 7.18
CA PRO A 62 -24.11 12.60 6.85
C PRO A 62 -25.43 12.96 7.55
N THR A 63 -25.51 12.77 8.86
CA THR A 63 -26.59 13.31 9.68
C THR A 63 -26.08 14.55 10.40
N LYS A 64 -26.68 15.67 10.03
CA LYS A 64 -26.51 16.96 10.69
C LYS A 64 -26.58 16.78 12.21
N ALA A 65 -25.62 17.42 12.90
CA ALA A 65 -25.46 17.57 14.34
C ALA A 65 -24.61 16.51 15.08
N ARG A 66 -23.42 16.97 15.49
CA ARG A 66 -22.91 16.90 16.87
C ARG A 66 -22.71 15.50 17.48
N ALA A 67 -21.47 15.04 17.47
CA ALA A 67 -20.59 14.97 18.64
C ALA A 67 -19.26 14.37 18.17
N GLU A 68 -18.14 15.05 18.41
CA GLU A 68 -16.81 14.47 18.24
C GLU A 68 -16.69 13.30 19.22
N THR A 69 -17.13 12.12 18.80
CA THR A 69 -16.79 10.90 19.51
C THR A 69 -15.34 10.59 19.14
N HIS A 70 -14.58 10.04 20.09
CA HIS A 70 -13.18 9.67 19.92
C HIS A 70 -12.92 8.68 18.75
N GLN A 71 -13.97 8.28 18.02
CA GLN A 71 -14.00 7.36 16.89
C GLN A 71 -14.02 8.05 15.51
N ASP A 72 -14.20 9.38 15.44
CA ASP A 72 -14.21 10.12 14.16
C ASP A 72 -12.80 10.50 13.68
N LYS A 73 -11.74 10.13 14.41
CA LYS A 73 -10.36 10.39 14.01
C LYS A 73 -9.86 9.27 13.09
N PRO A 74 -9.24 9.59 11.93
CA PRO A 74 -8.62 8.59 11.07
C PRO A 74 -7.61 7.80 11.89
N LYS A 75 -7.71 6.47 11.85
CA LYS A 75 -6.74 5.62 12.53
C LYS A 75 -5.45 5.58 11.72
N LEU A 76 -4.34 5.72 12.44
CA LEU A 76 -3.02 5.53 11.89
C LEU A 76 -2.78 4.03 11.71
N TRP A 77 -2.56 3.61 10.47
CA TRP A 77 -2.03 2.30 10.16
C TRP A 77 -0.57 2.44 9.73
N VAL A 78 0.28 1.56 10.27
CA VAL A 78 1.71 1.50 9.94
C VAL A 78 2.03 0.09 9.48
N GLY A 79 2.21 -0.05 8.17
CA GLY A 79 2.65 -1.29 7.55
C GLY A 79 4.15 -1.28 7.27
N SER A 80 4.74 -2.46 7.22
CA SER A 80 6.07 -2.63 6.62
C SER A 80 6.01 -3.68 5.53
N ALA A 81 6.65 -3.39 4.41
CA ALA A 81 6.77 -4.31 3.28
C ALA A 81 8.24 -4.49 2.93
N LYS A 82 8.65 -5.75 2.76
CA LYS A 82 9.95 -6.05 2.18
C LYS A 82 9.77 -6.16 0.67
N LEU A 83 10.42 -5.28 -0.07
CA LEU A 83 10.48 -5.46 -1.51
C LEU A 83 11.52 -6.53 -1.85
N PRO A 84 11.24 -7.38 -2.86
CA PRO A 84 12.26 -8.25 -3.39
C PRO A 84 13.43 -7.42 -3.94
N PRO A 85 14.64 -8.01 -4.05
CA PRO A 85 15.76 -7.35 -4.71
C PRO A 85 15.34 -6.84 -6.09
N ILE A 86 15.65 -5.58 -6.37
CA ILE A 86 15.24 -4.91 -7.62
C ILE A 86 16.02 -5.52 -8.79
N PRO A 87 15.36 -6.16 -9.77
CA PRO A 87 16.04 -6.70 -10.93
C PRO A 87 16.80 -5.63 -11.73
N PRO A 88 17.94 -5.97 -12.39
CA PRO A 88 18.77 -5.00 -13.10
C PRO A 88 18.05 -4.21 -14.20
N PHE A 89 17.01 -4.79 -14.82
CA PHE A 89 16.25 -4.11 -15.88
C PHE A 89 15.44 -2.91 -15.35
N PHE A 90 15.24 -2.79 -14.03
CA PHE A 90 14.58 -1.63 -13.44
C PHE A 90 15.49 -0.40 -13.32
N LYS A 91 16.80 -0.53 -13.58
CA LYS A 91 17.78 0.56 -13.37
C LYS A 91 17.48 1.80 -14.22
N ASN A 92 17.71 2.97 -13.61
CA ASN A 92 17.73 4.29 -14.26
C ASN A 92 16.45 4.72 -14.96
N ARG A 93 15.33 4.05 -14.69
CA ARG A 93 14.02 4.43 -15.21
C ARG A 93 13.13 4.97 -14.11
N THR A 94 12.21 5.83 -14.52
CA THR A 94 11.12 6.29 -13.68
C THR A 94 9.93 5.36 -13.85
N TYR A 95 9.30 5.02 -12.73
CA TYR A 95 8.13 4.16 -12.69
C TYR A 95 7.00 4.86 -11.97
N LYS A 96 5.79 4.54 -12.40
CA LYS A 96 4.54 4.87 -11.73
C LYS A 96 3.96 3.59 -11.17
N GLY A 97 3.90 3.50 -9.85
CA GLY A 97 3.27 2.42 -9.10
C GLY A 97 1.87 2.83 -8.67
N ARG A 98 0.88 1.99 -8.92
CA ARG A 98 -0.49 2.09 -8.38
C ARG A 98 -0.71 0.96 -7.39
N VAL A 99 -1.33 1.29 -6.26
CA VAL A 99 -1.64 0.36 -5.17
C VAL A 99 -3.09 0.59 -4.75
N GLU A 100 -3.87 -0.46 -4.71
CA GLU A 100 -5.28 -0.41 -4.34
C GLU A 100 -5.62 -1.53 -3.35
N LEU A 101 -6.40 -1.20 -2.33
CA LEU A 101 -6.93 -2.18 -1.38
C LEU A 101 -8.44 -2.22 -1.44
N PHE A 102 -8.96 -3.44 -1.57
CA PHE A 102 -10.38 -3.75 -1.63
C PHE A 102 -10.76 -4.66 -0.48
N ASN A 103 -11.99 -4.52 0.01
CA ASN A 103 -12.55 -5.51 0.94
C ASN A 103 -13.14 -6.73 0.20
N GLU A 104 -13.69 -7.70 0.95
CA GLU A 104 -14.40 -8.87 0.40
C GLU A 104 -15.55 -8.55 -0.55
N LYS A 105 -16.20 -7.39 -0.38
CA LYS A 105 -17.30 -6.92 -1.24
C LYS A 105 -16.78 -6.17 -2.49
N ASN A 106 -15.47 -6.20 -2.72
CA ASN A 106 -14.80 -5.47 -3.80
C ASN A 106 -14.98 -3.94 -3.73
N ILE A 107 -15.16 -3.39 -2.52
CA ILE A 107 -15.21 -1.95 -2.27
C ILE A 107 -13.78 -1.47 -2.01
N MET A 108 -13.30 -0.53 -2.81
CA MET A 108 -11.98 0.09 -2.64
C MET A 108 -12.00 1.02 -1.42
N PHE A 109 -11.10 0.79 -0.47
CA PHE A 109 -10.98 1.63 0.74
C PHE A 109 -9.62 2.34 0.86
N LEU A 110 -8.64 1.98 0.03
CA LEU A 110 -7.38 2.70 -0.11
C LEU A 110 -6.90 2.65 -1.55
N CYS A 111 -6.45 3.79 -2.06
CA CYS A 111 -5.76 3.91 -3.34
C CYS A 111 -4.54 4.82 -3.15
N GLY A 112 -3.41 4.41 -3.68
CA GLY A 112 -2.16 5.16 -3.66
C GLY A 112 -1.47 5.12 -5.00
N GLU A 113 -0.85 6.23 -5.37
CA GLU A 113 0.02 6.32 -6.53
C GLU A 113 1.39 6.82 -6.08
N VAL A 114 2.45 6.18 -6.55
CA VAL A 114 3.83 6.55 -6.27
C VAL A 114 4.57 6.68 -7.59
N VAL A 115 5.19 7.83 -7.83
CA VAL A 115 6.09 8.03 -8.96
C VAL A 115 7.51 8.13 -8.42
N GLY A 116 8.40 7.28 -8.91
CA GLY A 116 9.75 7.19 -8.39
C GLY A 116 10.77 6.77 -9.45
N LYS A 117 11.98 7.32 -9.35
CA LYS A 117 13.13 6.87 -10.14
C LYS A 117 13.90 5.83 -9.34
N ILE A 118 14.09 4.66 -9.93
CA ILE A 118 14.90 3.61 -9.31
C ILE A 118 16.37 3.87 -9.66
N ILE A 119 17.15 4.25 -8.64
CA ILE A 119 18.60 4.44 -8.74
C ILE A 119 19.26 3.34 -7.92
N LEU A 120 20.03 2.46 -8.57
CA LEU A 120 20.87 1.51 -7.84
C LEU A 120 22.16 2.23 -7.44
N LEU A 121 22.37 2.44 -6.15
CA LEU A 121 23.66 2.91 -5.65
C LEU A 121 24.63 1.73 -5.68
N GLU A 122 25.57 1.74 -6.62
CA GLU A 122 26.70 0.82 -6.60
C GLU A 122 27.65 1.27 -5.48
N PHE A 123 27.53 0.64 -4.31
CA PHE A 123 28.54 0.77 -3.27
C PHE A 123 29.75 -0.06 -3.67
N THR A 124 30.75 0.58 -4.27
CA THR A 124 32.11 0.03 -4.33
C THR A 124 32.66 -0.01 -2.91
N ALA A 125 32.80 -1.19 -2.34
CA ALA A 125 33.64 -1.37 -1.15
C ALA A 125 35.09 -1.10 -1.57
N SER A 126 35.70 -0.05 -1.02
CA SER A 126 37.17 0.11 -1.01
C SER A 126 37.79 -0.76 0.05
#